data_AF-A0A1E5JSI0-F1
#
_entry.id   AF-A0A1E5JSI0-F1
#
_cell.length_a   1.000
_cell.length_b   1.000
_cell.length_c   1.000
_cell.angle_alpha   90.00
_cell.angle_beta   90.00
_cell.angle_gamma   90.00
#
_symmetry.space_group_name_H-M   'P 1'
#
loop_
_entity.id
_entity.type
_entity.pdbx_description
1 polymer ?
#
loop_
_entity_poly.entity_id
_entity_poly.type
_entity_poly.pdbx_seq_one_letter_code
_entity_poly.pdbx_strand_id
1 'polypeptide(L)'
;MQGLDGTISFKVKFKVPNKIGDLPEVDFDYPVTATRFSMHTGNLLLVAMDDDERERPRIFISAQLNKQNQTYEGQYMADFGGNQLQLNNGPVFCKLE
;
A
#
# COMPACT_ATOMS: atom_id res chain seq x y z
N MET A 1 26.48 17.71 4.20
CA MET A 1 25.21 17.14 3.70
C MET A 1 24.46 16.58 4.91
N GLN A 2 23.45 17.30 5.40
CA GLN A 2 22.60 16.81 6.49
C GLN A 2 21.65 15.78 5.90
N GLY A 3 21.79 14.52 6.32
CA GLY A 3 20.83 13.48 5.98
C GLY A 3 19.47 13.86 6.55
N LEU A 4 18.43 13.71 5.74
CA LEU A 4 17.04 13.85 6.18
C LEU A 4 16.74 12.67 7.11
N ASP A 5 17.07 12.80 8.39
CA ASP A 5 16.58 11.93 9.46
C ASP A 5 15.11 12.30 9.73
N GLY A 6 14.24 11.83 8.83
CA GLY A 6 12.80 11.93 8.96
C GLY A 6 12.17 10.59 8.59
N THR A 7 11.51 9.94 9.54
CA THR A 7 10.65 8.80 9.25
C THR A 7 9.42 9.30 8.50
N ILE A 8 9.43 9.22 7.18
CA ILE A 8 8.23 9.50 6.37
C ILE A 8 7.23 8.38 6.64
N SER A 9 6.17 8.70 7.37
CA SER A 9 5.09 7.77 7.67
C SER A 9 4.08 7.80 6.53
N PHE A 10 4.02 6.70 5.79
CA PHE A 10 3.02 6.49 4.74
C PHE A 10 1.73 5.94 5.36
N LYS A 11 0.60 6.61 5.14
CA LYS A 11 -0.71 6.13 5.58
C LYS A 11 -1.58 5.85 4.37
N VAL A 12 -1.76 4.57 4.06
CA VAL A 12 -2.77 4.12 3.11
C VAL A 12 -4.01 3.72 3.88
N LYS A 13 -5.15 4.23 3.45
CA LYS A 13 -6.45 3.71 3.87
C LYS A 13 -7.11 3.07 2.67
N PHE A 14 -7.64 1.88 2.87
CA PHE A 14 -8.42 1.19 1.86
C PHE A 14 -9.51 0.39 2.54
N LYS A 15 -10.70 0.38 1.94
CA LYS A 15 -11.84 -0.36 2.49
C LYS A 15 -11.73 -1.82 2.07
N VAL A 16 -11.67 -2.73 3.03
CA VAL A 16 -11.69 -4.17 2.73
C VAL A 16 -13.02 -4.52 2.06
N PRO A 17 -13.02 -5.08 0.84
CA PRO A 17 -14.25 -5.40 0.14
C PRO A 17 -15.00 -6.55 0.81
N ASN A 18 -16.33 -6.47 0.80
CA ASN A 18 -17.21 -7.49 1.39
C ASN A 18 -17.33 -8.77 0.55
N LYS A 19 -16.83 -8.77 -0.69
CA LYS A 19 -16.88 -9.91 -1.60
C LYS A 19 -15.46 -10.35 -1.98
N ILE A 20 -15.26 -11.66 -2.03
CA ILE A 20 -14.01 -12.27 -2.48
C ILE A 20 -13.79 -11.91 -3.95
N GLY A 21 -12.62 -11.34 -4.26
CA GLY A 21 -12.23 -10.97 -5.63
C GLY A 21 -12.48 -9.50 -5.97
N ASP A 22 -13.23 -8.76 -5.15
CA ASP A 22 -13.35 -7.31 -5.31
C ASP A 22 -12.03 -6.62 -4.93
N LEU A 23 -11.81 -5.46 -5.52
CA LEU A 23 -10.62 -4.63 -5.31
C LEU A 23 -11.01 -3.43 -4.46
N PRO A 24 -10.18 -3.04 -3.48
CA PRO A 24 -10.49 -1.93 -2.60
C PRO A 24 -10.28 -0.58 -3.30
N GLU A 25 -11.06 0.41 -2.91
CA GLU A 25 -10.71 1.81 -3.17
C GLU A 25 -9.54 2.20 -2.27
N VAL A 26 -8.54 2.86 -2.85
CA VAL A 26 -7.32 3.27 -2.15
C VAL A 26 -7.27 4.79 -2.10
N ASP A 27 -7.21 5.32 -0.88
CA ASP A 27 -7.04 6.75 -0.63
C ASP A 27 -5.54 7.10 -0.72
N PHE A 28 -5.17 7.83 -1.78
CA PHE A 28 -3.80 8.23 -2.10
C PHE A 28 -3.79 9.61 -2.76
N ASP A 29 -2.66 10.32 -2.67
CA ASP A 29 -2.52 11.70 -3.18
C ASP A 29 -2.73 11.82 -4.70
N TYR A 30 -2.62 10.70 -5.41
CA TYR A 30 -2.84 10.60 -6.85
C TYR A 30 -3.95 9.59 -7.16
N PRO A 31 -4.72 9.76 -8.25
CA PRO A 31 -5.68 8.77 -8.71
C PRO A 31 -5.02 7.42 -8.95
N VAL A 32 -5.50 6.41 -8.23
CA VAL A 32 -4.98 5.04 -8.30
C VAL A 32 -6.11 4.02 -8.30
N THR A 33 -5.89 2.96 -9.07
CA THR A 33 -6.79 1.80 -9.12
C THR A 33 -6.05 0.59 -8.57
N ALA A 34 -6.62 -0.03 -7.53
CA ALA A 34 -6.16 -1.34 -7.09
C ALA A 34 -6.36 -2.36 -8.21
N THR A 35 -5.30 -3.09 -8.58
CA THR A 35 -5.33 -4.14 -9.60
C THR A 35 -5.14 -5.54 -9.00
N ARG A 36 -4.59 -5.61 -7.78
CA ARG A 36 -4.47 -6.83 -6.99
C ARG A 36 -4.73 -6.52 -5.53
N PHE A 37 -5.57 -7.35 -4.92
CA PHE A 37 -5.80 -7.35 -3.49
C PHE A 37 -5.99 -8.77 -2.99
N SER A 38 -5.35 -9.12 -1.88
CA SER A 38 -5.53 -10.40 -1.21
C SER A 38 -5.28 -10.24 0.28
N MET A 39 -6.16 -10.85 1.08
CA MET A 39 -5.95 -11.07 2.51
C MET A 39 -5.92 -12.58 2.83
N HIS A 40 -5.63 -13.41 1.83
CA HIS A 40 -5.76 -14.87 1.95
C HIS A 40 -4.73 -15.47 2.91
N THR A 41 -5.19 -16.39 3.78
CA THR A 41 -4.33 -17.14 4.72
C THR A 41 -3.44 -16.25 5.61
N GLY A 42 -3.93 -15.05 5.96
CA GLY A 42 -3.18 -14.12 6.80
C GLY A 42 -2.06 -13.37 6.08
N ASN A 43 -2.03 -13.38 4.74
CA ASN A 43 -1.14 -12.53 3.95
C ASN A 43 -1.94 -11.37 3.37
N LEU A 44 -1.45 -10.15 3.53
CA LEU A 44 -1.93 -8.95 2.86
C LEU A 44 -1.05 -8.65 1.65
N LEU A 45 -1.66 -8.59 0.47
CA LEU A 45 -1.06 -8.07 -0.75
C LEU A 45 -1.97 -6.99 -1.33
N LEU A 46 -1.42 -5.81 -1.62
CA LEU A 46 -2.10 -4.75 -2.36
C LEU A 46 -1.17 -4.21 -3.44
N VAL A 47 -1.68 -4.13 -4.66
CA VAL A 47 -1.05 -3.42 -5.77
C VAL A 47 -2.06 -2.43 -6.33
N ALA A 48 -1.67 -1.16 -6.37
CA ALA A 48 -2.44 -0.11 -7.02
C ALA A 48 -1.58 0.59 -8.07
N MET A 49 -2.17 0.78 -9.25
CA MET A 49 -1.55 1.40 -10.41
C MET A 49 -2.07 2.81 -10.57
N ASP A 50 -1.30 3.66 -11.24
CA ASP A 50 -1.78 4.95 -11.71
C ASP A 50 -2.96 4.78 -12.67
N ASP A 51 -3.99 5.62 -12.53
CA ASP A 51 -5.19 5.56 -13.38
C ASP A 51 -4.90 5.97 -14.83
N ASP A 52 -4.02 6.96 -15.01
CA ASP A 52 -3.64 7.51 -16.31
C ASP A 52 -2.51 6.66 -16.95
N GLU A 53 -1.56 6.17 -16.13
CA GLU A 53 -0.44 5.34 -16.55
C GLU A 53 -0.53 3.91 -15.99
N ARG A 54 -1.41 3.08 -16.55
CA ARG A 54 -1.73 1.72 -16.03
C ARG A 54 -0.56 0.74 -15.89
N GLU A 55 0.59 1.02 -16.50
CA GLU A 55 1.81 0.22 -16.36
C GLU A 55 2.68 0.65 -15.17
N ARG A 56 2.34 1.76 -14.52
CA ARG A 56 3.08 2.35 -13.41
C ARG A 56 2.48 1.97 -12.05
N PRO A 57 3.13 1.10 -11.26
CA PRO A 57 2.70 0.83 -9.91
C PRO A 57 2.94 2.06 -9.02
N ARG A 58 1.88 2.54 -8.39
CA ARG A 58 1.95 3.64 -7.42
C ARG A 58 2.11 3.14 -6.01
N ILE A 59 1.50 2.00 -5.69
CA ILE A 59 1.51 1.42 -4.35
C ILE A 59 1.71 -0.08 -4.47
N PHE A 60 2.65 -0.60 -3.70
CA PHE A 60 2.83 -2.02 -3.44
C PHE A 60 2.93 -2.24 -1.93
N ILE A 61 2.08 -3.11 -1.39
CA ILE A 61 2.11 -3.51 0.03
C ILE A 61 2.15 -5.03 0.10
N SER A 62 3.08 -5.56 0.90
CA SER A 62 3.14 -6.98 1.24
C SER A 62 3.37 -7.13 2.74
N ALA A 63 2.42 -7.75 3.43
CA ALA A 63 2.46 -7.90 4.88
C ALA A 63 1.84 -9.23 5.33
N GLN A 64 2.15 -9.65 6.54
CA GLN A 64 1.64 -10.87 7.15
C GLN A 64 0.95 -10.57 8.48
N LEU A 65 -0.15 -11.26 8.77
CA LEU A 65 -0.90 -11.11 10.01
C LEU A 65 -0.09 -11.62 11.18
N ASN A 66 0.36 -10.71 12.03
CA ASN A 66 0.81 -11.04 13.37
C ASN A 66 -0.42 -11.33 14.24
N LYS A 67 -0.62 -12.62 14.56
CA LYS A 67 -1.78 -13.09 15.33
C LYS A 67 -1.75 -12.63 16.80
N GLN A 68 -0.60 -12.25 17.33
CA GLN A 68 -0.48 -11.84 18.74
C GLN A 68 -1.08 -10.45 18.96
N ASN A 69 -0.86 -9.53 18.02
CA ASN A 69 -1.32 -8.13 18.11
C ASN A 69 -2.38 -7.77 17.06
N GLN A 70 -2.87 -8.76 16.30
CA GLN A 70 -3.88 -8.61 15.24
C GLN A 70 -3.54 -7.50 14.23
N THR A 71 -2.25 -7.36 13.90
CA THR A 71 -1.75 -6.34 12.96
C THR A 71 -1.04 -7.04 11.80
N TYR A 72 -1.26 -6.57 10.57
CA TYR A 72 -0.46 -6.99 9.42
C TYR A 72 0.85 -6.22 9.42
N GLU A 73 1.98 -6.93 9.45
CA GLU A 73 3.33 -6.36 9.50
C GLU A 73 4.10 -6.75 8.24
N GLY A 74 4.79 -5.79 7.62
CA GLY A 74 5.47 -6.06 6.36
C GLY A 74 6.23 -4.88 5.80
N GLN A 75 6.22 -4.77 4.48
CA GLN A 75 6.90 -3.71 3.74
C GLN A 75 5.96 -3.07 2.73
N TYR A 76 6.22 -1.81 2.40
CA TYR A 76 5.60 -1.11 1.30
C TYR A 76 6.64 -0.49 0.36
N MET A 77 6.21 -0.21 -0.87
CA MET A 77 6.83 0.71 -1.80
C MET A 77 5.73 1.61 -2.36
N ALA A 78 5.96 2.91 -2.42
CA ALA A 78 5.05 3.88 -3.00
C ALA A 78 5.83 4.87 -3.90
N ASP A 79 5.23 5.25 -5.02
CA ASP A 79 5.76 6.28 -5.93
C ASP A 79 4.92 7.55 -5.84
N PHE A 80 5.50 8.58 -5.22
CA PHE A 80 4.88 9.88 -5.01
C PHE A 80 5.21 10.91 -6.09
N GLY A 81 6.00 10.56 -7.09
CA GLY A 81 6.45 11.56 -8.05
C GLY A 81 5.43 11.71 -9.17
N GLY A 82 5.06 12.93 -9.56
CA GLY A 82 4.14 13.15 -10.69
C GLY A 82 4.70 12.56 -12.00
N ASN A 83 5.55 13.33 -12.69
CA ASN A 83 6.20 12.92 -13.96
C ASN A 83 7.60 12.32 -13.76
N GLN A 84 8.06 12.18 -12.52
CA GLN A 84 9.36 11.64 -12.17
C GLN A 84 9.17 10.53 -11.14
N LEU A 85 10.11 9.59 -11.08
CA LEU A 85 10.08 8.51 -10.12
C LEU A 85 10.50 9.04 -8.73
N GLN A 86 9.63 8.97 -7.73
CA GLN A 86 9.96 9.32 -6.34
C GLN A 86 9.52 8.19 -5.40
N LEU A 87 10.41 7.22 -5.28
CA LEU A 87 10.16 6.03 -4.48
C LEU A 87 10.34 6.32 -2.99
N ASN A 88 9.36 5.89 -2.21
CA ASN A 88 9.43 5.74 -0.79
C ASN A 88 9.11 4.28 -0.43
N ASN A 89 9.85 3.73 0.52
CA ASN A 89 9.66 2.36 0.97
C ASN A 89 10.00 2.23 2.44
N GLY A 90 9.45 1.19 3.07
CA GLY A 90 9.75 0.93 4.47
C GLY A 90 8.78 -0.06 5.10
N PRO A 91 8.85 -0.21 6.44
CA PRO A 91 7.94 -1.07 7.16
C PRO A 91 6.51 -0.54 7.10
N VAL A 92 5.54 -1.45 7.10
CA VAL A 92 4.13 -1.13 7.22
C VAL A 92 3.49 -1.91 8.37
N PHE A 93 2.54 -1.27 9.04
CA PHE A 93 1.72 -1.85 10.11
C PHE A 93 0.25 -1.55 9.79
N CYS A 94 -0.48 -2.51 9.25
CA CYS A 94 -1.89 -2.34 8.90
C CYS A 94 -2.77 -2.98 9.97
N LYS A 95 -3.60 -2.16 10.62
CA LYS A 95 -4.66 -2.62 11.51
C LYS A 95 -5.98 -2.63 10.76
N LEU A 96 -6.79 -3.65 11.02
CA LEU A 96 -8.19 -3.64 10.64
C LEU A 96 -8.92 -2.73 11.64
N GLU A 97 -9.55 -1.68 11.13
CA GLU A 97 -10.45 -0.78 11.89
C GLU A 97 -11.91 -1.21 11.71
#